data_AF-A0A254NT26-F1
#
_entry.id   AF-A0A254NT26-F1
#
_cell.length_a   1.000
_cell.length_b   1.000
_cell.length_c   1.000
_cell.angle_alpha   90.00
_cell.angle_beta   90.00
_cell.angle_gamma   90.00
#
_symmetry.space_group_name_H-M   'P 1'
#
loop_
_entity.id
_entity.type
_entity.pdbx_description
1 polymer ?
#
loop_
_entity_poly.entity_id
_entity_poly.type
_entity_poly.pdbx_seq_one_letter_code
_entity_poly.pdbx_strand_id
1 'polypeptide(L)'
;MNPIKRLRYYSVTYLIGLLISWYGTGFPEWYYWIPVKIVAIFVMLVAGNGIYYIAEEGVHFLIAGCKMIKYILISFAILFIFAFIQHIFRIDLAFIVGI
;
A
#
# COMPACT_ATOMS: atom_id res chain seq x y z
N MET A 1 3.30 -21.26 8.67
CA MET A 1 2.77 -19.88 8.57
C MET A 1 1.29 -19.97 8.22
N ASN A 2 0.38 -19.44 9.06
CA ASN A 2 -1.06 -19.71 8.92
C ASN A 2 -1.73 -18.63 8.03
N PRO A 3 -2.19 -18.96 6.81
CA PRO A 3 -2.60 -17.97 5.80
C PRO A 3 -3.82 -17.14 6.23
N ILE A 4 -4.73 -17.74 7.00
CA ILE A 4 -5.97 -17.09 7.47
C ILE A 4 -5.66 -15.92 8.41
N LYS A 5 -4.70 -16.10 9.31
CA LYS A 5 -4.32 -15.06 10.27
C LYS A 5 -3.71 -13.85 9.57
N ARG A 6 -2.85 -14.09 8.56
CA ARG A 6 -2.22 -13.02 7.77
C ARG A 6 -3.25 -12.22 6.96
N LEU A 7 -4.24 -12.91 6.37
CA LEU A 7 -5.31 -12.26 5.61
C LEU A 7 -6.09 -11.24 6.46
N ARG A 8 -6.31 -11.53 7.75
CA ARG A 8 -6.97 -10.59 8.68
C ARG A 8 -6.21 -9.28 8.82
N TYR A 9 -4.90 -9.33 9.03
CA TYR A 9 -4.08 -8.11 9.17
C TYR A 9 -3.99 -7.34 7.85
N TYR A 10 -3.98 -8.05 6.72
CA TYR A 10 -3.90 -7.44 5.39
C TYR A 10 -5.21 -6.76 5.00
N SER A 11 -6.35 -7.43 5.19
CA SER A 11 -7.67 -6.86 4.86
C SER A 11 -7.98 -5.61 5.68
N VAL A 12 -7.66 -5.62 6.99
CA VAL A 12 -7.86 -4.45 7.86
C VAL A 12 -6.95 -3.29 7.44
N THR A 13 -5.66 -3.53 7.20
CA THR A 13 -4.72 -2.47 6.80
C THR A 13 -4.98 -1.95 5.39
N TYR A 14 -5.45 -2.80 4.49
CA TYR A 14 -5.93 -2.39 3.17
C TYR A 14 -7.13 -1.43 3.27
N LEU A 15 -8.15 -1.78 4.07
CA LEU A 15 -9.31 -0.91 4.29
C LEU A 15 -8.91 0.44 4.89
N ILE A 16 -7.99 0.45 5.86
CA ILE A 16 -7.45 1.69 6.43
C ILE A 16 -6.76 2.53 5.35
N GLY A 17 -5.89 1.92 4.54
CA GLY A 17 -5.21 2.63 3.47
C GLY A 17 -6.16 3.19 2.42
N LEU A 18 -7.24 2.47 2.13
CA LEU A 18 -8.28 2.91 1.21
C LEU A 18 -9.09 4.10 1.75
N LEU A 19 -9.43 4.10 3.05
CA LEU A 19 -10.07 5.23 3.72
C LEU A 19 -9.18 6.48 3.75
N ILE A 20 -7.89 6.30 4.05
CA ILE A 20 -6.90 7.41 4.03
C ILE A 20 -6.82 8.00 2.63
N SER A 21 -6.78 7.13 1.61
CA SER A 21 -6.72 7.59 0.23
C SER A 21 -7.99 8.31 -0.20
N TRP A 22 -9.17 7.85 0.20
CA TRP A 22 -10.44 8.54 -0.05
C TRP A 22 -10.51 9.89 0.66
N TYR A 23 -10.02 9.99 1.89
CA TYR A 23 -9.96 11.26 2.61
C TYR A 23 -9.06 12.28 1.89
N GLY A 24 -7.92 11.84 1.36
CA GLY A 24 -6.96 12.72 0.68
C GLY A 24 -7.35 13.13 -0.74
N THR A 25 -8.12 12.30 -1.45
CA THR A 25 -8.48 12.51 -2.88
C THR A 25 -9.95 12.85 -3.11
N GLY A 26 -10.80 12.78 -2.08
CA GLY A 26 -12.25 12.83 -2.23
C GLY A 26 -12.84 11.50 -2.69
N PHE A 27 -14.16 11.45 -2.92
CA PHE A 27 -14.79 10.25 -3.49
C PHE A 27 -14.31 10.08 -4.94
N PRO A 28 -13.53 9.03 -5.26
CA PRO A 28 -12.96 8.90 -6.58
C PRO A 28 -14.04 8.54 -7.60
N GLU A 29 -14.23 9.40 -8.60
CA GLU A 29 -14.84 8.97 -9.86
C GLU A 29 -14.06 7.76 -10.43
N TRP A 30 -14.70 6.92 -11.26
CA TRP A 30 -14.20 5.59 -11.63
C TRP A 30 -12.73 5.55 -12.11
N TYR A 31 -12.24 6.63 -12.70
CA TYR A 31 -10.86 6.74 -13.18
C TYR A 31 -9.81 7.00 -12.07
N TYR A 32 -10.18 7.52 -10.89
CA TYR A 32 -9.30 7.67 -9.73
C TYR A 32 -9.14 6.37 -8.91
N TRP A 33 -9.84 5.30 -9.26
CA TRP A 33 -9.81 4.06 -8.47
C TRP A 33 -8.45 3.37 -8.50
N ILE A 34 -7.67 3.53 -9.57
CA ILE A 34 -6.34 2.93 -9.70
C ILE A 34 -5.36 3.53 -8.68
N PRO A 35 -5.10 4.86 -8.66
CA PRO A 35 -4.19 5.48 -7.70
C PRO A 35 -4.64 5.27 -6.25
N VAL A 36 -5.95 5.34 -6.00
CA VAL A 36 -6.51 5.13 -4.65
C VAL A 36 -6.24 3.71 -4.13
N LYS A 37 -6.40 2.70 -4.99
CA LYS A 37 -6.10 1.31 -4.63
C LYS A 37 -4.60 1.07 -4.43
N ILE A 38 -3.74 1.77 -5.15
CA ILE A 38 -2.28 1.63 -5.03
C ILE A 38 -1.82 2.07 -3.64
N VAL A 39 -2.31 3.19 -3.12
CA VAL A 39 -2.03 3.64 -1.75
C VAL A 39 -2.49 2.59 -0.72
N ALA A 40 -3.70 2.06 -0.89
CA ALA A 40 -4.21 1.00 -0.02
C ALA A 40 -3.34 -0.28 -0.04
N ILE A 41 -2.82 -0.65 -1.21
CA ILE A 41 -1.89 -1.78 -1.38
C ILE A 41 -0.58 -1.53 -0.64
N PHE A 42 -0.04 -0.30 -0.65
CA PHE A 42 1.19 0.01 0.08
C PHE A 42 1.00 -0.03 1.59
N VAL A 43 -0.09 0.54 2.09
CA VAL A 43 -0.42 0.47 3.51
C VAL A 43 -0.60 -0.99 3.94
N MET A 44 -1.25 -1.81 3.13
CA MET A 44 -1.37 -3.25 3.37
C MET A 44 -0.01 -3.95 3.40
N LEU A 45 0.86 -3.70 2.43
CA LEU A 45 2.17 -4.35 2.33
C LEU A 45 3.10 -3.98 3.47
N VAL A 46 3.13 -2.71 3.87
CA VAL A 46 4.05 -2.21 4.89
C VAL A 46 3.47 -2.43 6.29
N ALA A 47 2.29 -1.87 6.59
CA ALA A 47 1.69 -1.96 7.91
C ALA A 47 1.11 -3.36 8.20
N GLY A 48 0.49 -4.01 7.21
CA GLY A 48 -0.07 -5.35 7.37
C GLY A 48 0.99 -6.41 7.69
N ASN A 49 2.17 -6.34 7.04
CA ASN A 49 3.29 -7.21 7.40
C ASN A 49 3.92 -6.82 8.75
N GLY A 50 4.12 -5.52 8.99
CA GLY A 50 4.70 -5.05 10.25
C GLY A 50 3.90 -5.50 11.47
N ILE A 51 2.59 -5.27 11.46
CA ILE A 51 1.67 -5.67 12.54
C ILE A 51 1.65 -7.20 12.68
N TYR A 52 1.62 -7.95 11.58
CA TYR A 52 1.66 -9.41 11.63
C TYR A 52 2.95 -9.93 12.28
N TYR A 53 4.11 -9.38 11.93
CA TYR A 53 5.40 -9.80 12.50
C TYR A 53 5.51 -9.51 14.00
N ILE A 54 4.95 -8.38 14.45
CA ILE A 54 4.99 -7.97 15.86
C ILE A 54 3.94 -8.75 16.68
N ALA A 55 2.70 -8.80 16.21
CA ALA A 55 1.58 -9.35 16.97
C ALA A 55 1.49 -10.88 16.94
N GLU A 56 1.84 -11.52 15.82
CA GLU A 56 1.64 -12.96 15.66
C GLU A 56 2.95 -13.75 15.74
N GLU A 57 4.04 -13.23 15.14
CA GLU A 57 5.34 -13.89 15.22
C GLU A 57 6.15 -13.49 16.47
N GLY A 58 5.67 -12.52 17.26
CA GLY A 58 6.33 -12.08 18.50
C GLY A 58 7.74 -11.52 18.27
N VAL A 59 8.02 -11.05 17.05
CA VAL A 59 9.35 -10.60 16.68
C VAL A 59 9.62 -9.25 17.33
N HIS A 60 10.83 -9.07 17.88
CA HIS A 60 11.26 -7.78 18.42
C HIS A 60 11.06 -6.65 17.39
N PHE A 61 10.54 -5.51 17.85
CA PHE A 61 10.23 -4.34 17.03
C PHE A 61 11.35 -3.94 16.06
N LEU A 62 12.60 -4.05 16.48
CA LEU A 62 13.78 -3.70 15.68
C LEU A 62 13.95 -4.62 14.46
N ILE A 63 13.75 -5.92 14.66
CA ILE A 63 13.83 -6.92 13.58
C ILE A 63 12.61 -6.82 12.66
N ALA A 64 11.42 -6.55 13.22
CA ALA A 64 10.23 -6.28 12.44
C ALA A 64 10.40 -5.03 11.55
N GLY A 65 11.00 -3.96 12.08
CA GLY A 65 11.34 -2.75 11.33
C GLY A 65 12.31 -3.02 10.18
N CYS A 66 13.36 -3.82 10.42
CA CYS A 66 14.30 -4.20 9.37
C CYS A 66 13.62 -5.03 8.25
N LYS A 67 12.69 -5.93 8.60
CA LYS A 67 11.85 -6.64 7.62
C LYS A 67 10.89 -5.71 6.87
N MET A 68 10.35 -4.67 7.53
CA MET A 68 9.50 -3.66 6.89
C MET A 68 10.23 -2.85 5.83
N ILE A 69 11.53 -2.58 5.99
CA ILE A 69 12.34 -1.87 4.98
C ILE A 69 12.30 -2.60 3.63
N LYS A 70 12.34 -3.93 3.62
CA LYS A 70 12.17 -4.72 2.38
C LYS A 70 10.83 -4.45 1.71
N TYR A 71 9.74 -4.37 2.48
CA TYR A 71 8.40 -4.10 1.93
C TYR A 71 8.26 -2.65 1.45
N ILE A 72 8.94 -1.70 2.09
CA ILE A 72 9.06 -0.32 1.63
C ILE A 72 9.79 -0.26 0.29
N LEU A 73 10.92 -0.96 0.14
CA LEU A 73 11.66 -1.04 -1.13
C LEU A 73 10.81 -1.66 -2.25
N ILE A 74 10.09 -2.74 -1.96
CA ILE A 74 9.14 -3.34 -2.92
C ILE A 74 8.06 -2.33 -3.32
N SER A 75 7.56 -1.55 -2.35
CA SER A 75 6.57 -0.51 -2.60
C SER A 75 7.11 0.58 -3.55
N PHE A 76 8.34 1.03 -3.34
CA PHE A 76 9.03 1.95 -4.25
C PHE A 76 9.25 1.37 -5.65
N ALA A 77 9.61 0.09 -5.76
CA ALA A 77 9.77 -0.57 -7.05
C ALA A 77 8.43 -0.62 -7.82
N ILE A 78 7.32 -0.90 -7.14
CA ILE A 78 5.99 -0.89 -7.74
C ILE A 78 5.59 0.52 -8.18
N LEU A 79 5.85 1.54 -7.36
CA LEU A 79 5.65 2.95 -7.73
C LEU A 79 6.44 3.32 -8.99
N PHE A 80 7.71 2.91 -9.05
CA PHE A 80 8.59 3.19 -10.18
C PHE A 80 8.08 2.53 -11.47
N ILE A 81 7.65 1.27 -11.40
CA ILE A 81 7.03 0.56 -12.54
C ILE A 81 5.75 1.29 -12.99
N PHE A 82 4.91 1.71 -12.05
CA PHE A 82 3.70 2.46 -12.38
C PHE A 82 4.01 3.80 -13.06
N ALA A 83 4.96 4.56 -12.51
CA ALA A 83 5.41 5.83 -13.10
C ALA A 83 5.99 5.62 -14.51
N PHE A 84 6.74 4.54 -14.71
CA PHE A 84 7.33 4.21 -16.00
C PHE A 84 6.27 3.83 -17.04
N ILE A 85 5.30 2.99 -16.66
CA ILE A 85 4.13 2.67 -17.49
C ILE A 85 3.40 3.97 -17.86
N GLN A 86 3.11 4.83 -16.89
CA GLN A 86 2.42 6.09 -17.13
C GLN A 86 3.18 7.00 -18.12
N HIS A 87 4.50 7.08 -17.98
CA HIS A 87 5.34 7.85 -18.89
C HIS A 87 5.27 7.30 -20.32
N ILE A 88 5.30 5.98 -20.50
CA ILE A 88 5.21 5.33 -21.82
C ILE A 88 3.83 5.52 -22.44
N PHE A 89 2.76 5.35 -21.65
CA PHE A 89 1.38 5.38 -22.15
C PHE A 89 0.79 6.81 -22.22
N ARG A 90 1.55 7.85 -21.85
CA ARG A 90 1.07 9.25 -21.76
C ARG A 90 -0.27 9.37 -21.02
N ILE A 91 -0.49 8.53 -20.01
CA ILE A 91 -1.67 8.65 -19.16
C ILE A 91 -1.37 9.80 -18.21
N ASP A 92 -2.01 10.93 -18.47
CA ASP A 92 -1.77 12.17 -17.76
C ASP A 92 -2.21 12.04 -16.28
N LEU A 93 -1.24 12.17 -15.39
CA LEU A 93 -1.41 12.10 -13.93
C LEU A 93 -1.68 13.49 -13.33
N ALA A 94 -1.61 14.57 -14.11
CA ALA A 94 -1.97 15.91 -13.62
C ALA A 94 -3.38 15.90 -13.01
N PHE A 95 -4.29 15.14 -13.62
CA PHE A 95 -5.63 14.92 -13.09
C PHE A 95 -5.66 14.11 -11.78
N ILE A 96 -4.67 13.23 -11.53
CA ILE A 96 -4.62 12.26 -10.42
C ILE A 96 -4.06 12.85 -9.11
N VAL A 97 -3.20 13.87 -9.18
CA VAL A 97 -2.65 14.55 -8.00
C VAL A 97 -3.55 15.70 -7.51
N GLY A 98 -4.57 16.07 -8.28
CA GLY A 98 -5.48 17.16 -7.91
C GLY A 98 -4.76 18.52 -7.90
N ILE A 99 -3.99 18.82 -8.95
CA ILE A 99 -3.51 20.16 -9.26
C ILE A 99 -4.08 20.58 -10.61
#